data_AF-A0A6P1RJ22-F1
#
_entry.id   AF-A0A6P1RJ22-F1
#
_cell.length_a   1.000
_cell.length_b   1.000
_cell.length_c   1.000
_cell.angle_alpha   90.00
_cell.angle_beta   90.00
_cell.angle_gamma   90.00
#
_symmetry.space_group_name_H-M   'P 1'
#
loop_
_entity.id
_entity.type
_entity.pdbx_description
1 polymer ?
#
loop_
_entity_poly.entity_id
_entity_poly.type
_entity_poly.pdbx_seq_one_letter_code
_entity_poly.pdbx_strand_id
1 'polypeptide(L)' 'MKDMQAQLEKLQRDAAECALIRDLATDPKKRELFAKLAEHLAVLASAVEQAIGESTAATSLLICRPSRKNVDASLTELP' A
#
# COMPACT_ATOMS: atom_id res chain seq x y z
N MET A 1 -3.00 -16.86 -3.63
CA MET A 1 -2.17 -15.64 -3.76
C MET A 1 -2.37 -14.90 -5.08
N LYS A 2 -2.64 -15.59 -6.20
CA LYS A 2 -2.94 -14.94 -7.50
C LYS A 2 -4.13 -13.99 -7.44
N ASP A 3 -5.14 -14.29 -6.61
CA ASP A 3 -6.33 -13.44 -6.45
C ASP A 3 -6.00 -12.08 -5.83
N MET A 4 -5.05 -12.04 -4.88
CA MET A 4 -4.61 -10.79 -4.25
C MET A 4 -3.78 -9.95 -5.22
N GLN A 5 -2.93 -10.59 -6.04
CA GLN A 5 -2.19 -9.90 -7.10
C GLN A 5 -3.14 -9.32 -8.17
N ALA A 6 -4.14 -10.10 -8.59
CA ALA A 6 -5.15 -9.62 -9.55
C ALA A 6 -5.97 -8.43 -8.98
N GLN A 7 -6.28 -8.44 -7.69
CA GLN A 7 -6.91 -7.31 -7.02
C GLN A 7 -5.99 -6.08 -6.94
N LEU A 8 -4.69 -6.28 -6.69
CA LEU A 8 -3.70 -5.21 -6.69
C LEU A 8 -3.56 -4.56 -8.07
N GLU A 9 -3.46 -5.36 -9.13
CA GLU A 9 -3.44 -4.84 -10.51
C GLU A 9 -4.72 -4.08 -10.87
N LYS A 10 -5.87 -4.51 -10.34
CA LYS A 10 -7.12 -3.77 -10.51
C LYS A 10 -7.08 -2.43 -9.77
N LEU A 11 -6.62 -2.40 -8.52
CA LEU A 11 -6.49 -1.16 -7.74
C LEU A 11 -5.54 -0.16 -8.39
N GLN A 12 -4.42 -0.64 -8.95
CA GLN A 12 -3.46 0.20 -9.67
C GLN A 12 -4.06 0.77 -10.96
N ARG A 13 -4.84 -0.03 -11.71
CA ARG A 13 -5.58 0.46 -12.88
C ARG A 13 -6.62 1.50 -12.50
N ASP A 14 -7.42 1.23 -11.47
CA ASP A 14 -8.45 2.16 -10.98
C ASP A 14 -7.80 3.50 -10.53
N ALA A 15 -6.61 3.44 -9.90
CA ALA A 15 -5.85 4.63 -9.51
C ALA A 15 -5.35 5.43 -10.72
N ALA A 16 -4.81 4.74 -11.73
CA ALA A 16 -4.35 5.35 -12.97
C ALA A 16 -5.50 5.98 -13.78
N GLU A 17 -6.66 5.32 -13.82
CA GLU A 17 -7.87 5.87 -14.44
C GLU A 17 -8.34 7.13 -13.70
N CYS A 18 -8.34 7.13 -12.36
CA CYS A 18 -8.70 8.32 -11.59
C CYS A 18 -7.73 9.48 -11.83
N ALA A 19 -6.42 9.20 -11.96
CA ALA A 19 -5.43 10.22 -12.31
C ALA A 19 -5.67 10.78 -13.71
N LEU A 20 -6.00 9.94 -14.69
CA LEU A 20 -6.33 10.37 -16.05
C LEU A 20 -7.59 11.24 -16.07
N ILE A 21 -8.64 10.84 -15.33
CA ILE A 21 -9.89 11.63 -15.24
C ILE A 21 -9.61 12.98 -14.59
N ARG A 22 -8.80 13.05 -13.53
CA ARG A 22 -8.37 14.32 -12.92
C ARG A 22 -7.69 15.24 -13.93
N ASP A 23 -6.84 14.69 -14.79
CA ASP A 23 -6.07 15.47 -15.75
C ASP A 23 -6.98 16.00 -16.89
N LEU A 24 -7.95 15.18 -17.33
CA LEU A 24 -8.98 15.54 -18.32
C LEU A 24 -10.11 16.42 -17.76
N ALA A 25 -10.32 16.43 -16.44
CA ALA A 25 -11.38 17.22 -15.81
C ALA A 25 -11.08 18.72 -15.90
N THR A 26 -11.95 19.44 -16.61
CA THR A 26 -11.98 20.91 -16.67
C THR A 26 -12.57 21.55 -15.42
N ASP A 27 -13.46 20.84 -14.71
CA ASP A 27 -14.05 21.32 -13.46
C ASP A 27 -13.07 21.14 -12.28
N PRO A 28 -12.71 22.21 -11.56
CA PRO A 28 -11.73 22.13 -10.46
C PRO A 28 -12.20 21.24 -9.30
N LYS A 29 -13.51 21.23 -9.00
CA LYS A 29 -14.09 20.36 -7.96
C LYS A 29 -14.01 18.88 -8.32
N LYS A 30 -14.25 18.53 -9.60
CA LYS A 30 -14.11 17.15 -10.06
C LYS A 30 -12.65 16.72 -10.05
N ARG A 31 -11.75 17.60 -10.51
CA ARG A 31 -10.30 17.38 -10.46
C ARG A 31 -9.85 17.05 -9.04
N GLU A 32 -10.21 17.85 -8.05
CA GLU A 32 -9.82 17.60 -6.65
C GLU A 32 -10.36 16.26 -6.11
N LEU A 33 -11.61 15.92 -6.43
CA LEU A 33 -12.22 14.66 -6.01
C LEU A 33 -11.46 13.45 -6.59
N PHE A 34 -11.22 13.44 -7.90
CA PHE A 34 -10.47 12.36 -8.55
C PHE A 34 -9.00 12.31 -8.13
N ALA A 35 -8.40 13.45 -7.78
CA ALA A 35 -7.06 13.49 -7.19
C ALA A 35 -7.01 12.75 -5.85
N LYS A 36 -7.94 13.05 -4.93
CA LYS A 36 -8.04 12.35 -3.65
C LYS A 36 -8.30 10.86 -3.87
N LEU A 37 -9.20 10.52 -4.80
CA LEU A 37 -9.54 9.12 -5.08
C LEU A 37 -8.33 8.31 -5.57
N ALA A 38 -7.53 8.88 -6.48
CA ALA A 38 -6.30 8.26 -6.95
C ALA A 38 -5.29 8.05 -5.82
N GLU A 39 -5.16 9.02 -4.93
CA GLU A 39 -4.26 8.94 -3.77
C GLU A 39 -4.70 7.84 -2.78
N HIS A 40 -5.99 7.77 -2.46
CA HIS A 40 -6.54 6.71 -1.61
C HIS A 40 -6.34 5.31 -2.22
N LEU A 41 -6.57 5.15 -3.53
CA LEU A 41 -6.36 3.88 -4.23
C LEU A 41 -4.88 3.47 -4.26
N ALA A 42 -3.96 4.43 -4.42
CA ALA A 42 -2.53 4.17 -4.35
C ALA A 42 -2.11 3.66 -2.96
N VAL A 43 -2.59 4.30 -1.88
CA VAL A 43 -2.34 3.85 -0.50
C VAL A 43 -2.87 2.43 -0.28
N LEU A 44 -4.07 2.13 -0.78
CA LEU A 44 -4.65 0.79 -0.65
C LEU A 44 -3.82 -0.25 -1.43
N ALA A 45 -3.37 0.08 -2.64
CA ALA A 45 -2.53 -0.79 -3.45
C ALA A 45 -1.19 -1.09 -2.75
N SER A 46 -0.54 -0.08 -2.15
CA SER A 46 0.68 -0.27 -1.37
C SER A 46 0.48 -1.13 -0.13
N ALA A 47 -0.66 -0.99 0.57
CA ALA A 47 -0.98 -1.85 1.72
C ALA A 47 -1.20 -3.31 1.29
N VAL A 48 -1.85 -3.54 0.15
CA VAL A 48 -2.04 -4.89 -0.41
C VAL A 48 -0.69 -5.49 -0.85
N GLU A 49 0.18 -4.69 -1.46
CA GLU A 49 1.53 -5.12 -1.81
C GLU A 49 2.34 -5.56 -0.58
N GLN A 50 2.28 -4.76 0.49
CA GLN A 50 2.91 -5.09 1.77
C GLN A 50 2.33 -6.38 2.36
N ALA A 51 1.01 -6.56 2.37
CA ALA A 51 0.38 -7.79 2.87
C ALA A 51 0.76 -9.04 2.05
N ILE A 52 0.92 -8.91 0.72
CA ILE A 52 1.43 -9.96 -0.16
C ILE A 52 2.91 -10.23 0.15
N GLY A 53 3.71 -9.19 0.33
CA GLY A 53 5.12 -9.25 0.73
C GLY A 53 5.33 -9.92 2.08
N GLU A 54 4.54 -9.56 3.08
CA GLU A 54 4.55 -10.17 4.42
C GLU A 54 4.10 -11.63 4.38
N SER A 55 3.07 -11.96 3.59
CA SER A 55 2.62 -13.34 3.44
C SER A 55 3.64 -14.23 2.70
N THR A 56 4.34 -13.68 1.71
CA THR A 56 5.41 -14.39 1.00
C THR A 56 6.68 -14.50 1.85
N ALA A 57 7.01 -13.46 2.63
CA ALA A 57 8.08 -13.48 3.61
C ALA A 57 7.81 -14.45 4.77
N ALA A 58 6.56 -14.52 5.26
CA ALA A 58 6.14 -15.50 6.26
C ALA A 58 6.23 -16.95 5.73
N THR A 59 5.99 -17.16 4.43
CA THR A 59 6.17 -18.47 3.79
C THR A 59 7.66 -18.85 3.67
N SER A 60 8.55 -17.88 3.44
CA SER A 60 10.00 -18.12 3.39
C SER A 60 10.64 -18.29 4.79
N LEU A 61 10.14 -17.56 5.79
CA LEU A 61 10.61 -17.63 7.19
C LEU A 61 10.14 -18.87 7.96
N LEU A 62 9.22 -19.68 7.41
CA LEU A 62 8.87 -20.98 7.99
C LEU A 62 9.95 -22.05 7.81
N ILE A 63 11.01 -21.79 7.02
CA ILE A 63 12.15 -22.72 6.89
C ILE A 63 13.26 -22.42 7.93
N CYS A 64 13.25 -21.27 8.60
CA CYS A 64 14.09 -21.00 9.77
C CYS A 64 13.46 -19.94 10.68
N ARG A 65 12.69 -20.38 11.68
CA ARG A 65 12.43 -19.59 12.89
C ARG A 65 13.73 -19.50 13.70
N PRO A 66 14.09 -18.33 14.26
CA PRO A 66 13.75 -18.16 15.68
C PRO A 66 13.37 -16.73 16.13
N SER A 67 12.56 -16.74 17.19
CA SER A 67 12.56 -15.79 18.32
C SER A 67 11.98 -14.37 18.17
N ARG A 68 10.70 -14.27 18.54
CA ARG A 68 10.24 -13.25 19.50
C ARG A 68 11.20 -13.18 20.70
N LYS A 69 11.89 -12.06 20.91
CA LYS A 69 12.06 -11.20 22.13
C LYS A 69 12.74 -9.93 21.59
N ASN A 70 12.32 -8.69 21.86
CA ASN A 70 12.27 -8.01 23.16
C ASN A 70 11.62 -6.62 22.85
N VAL A 71 10.49 -6.24 23.45
CA VAL A 71 10.38 -5.28 24.58
C VAL A 71 11.73 -4.68 25.04
N ASP A 72 11.71 -3.39 25.41
CA ASP A 72 12.75 -2.56 26.06
C ASP A 72 13.18 -1.41 25.13
N ALA A 73 12.63 -0.20 25.21
CA ALA A 73 12.83 0.79 26.28
C ALA A 73 14.31 1.09 26.52
N SER A 74 14.79 2.24 26.01
CA SER A 74 15.82 3.12 26.57
C SER A 74 15.88 4.35 25.65
N LEU A 75 15.28 5.48 26.01
CA LEU A 75 15.77 6.51 26.95
C LEU A 75 16.99 7.26 26.39
N THR A 76 16.99 8.58 26.63
CA THR A 76 18.11 9.54 26.61
C THR A 76 18.63 9.95 25.21
N GLU A 77 18.31 11.15 24.73
CA GLU A 77 18.92 12.46 25.07
C GLU A 77 20.33 12.67 24.47
N LEU A 78 20.49 13.88 23.90
CA LEU A 78 21.71 14.68 23.66
C LEU A 78 22.32 14.70 22.24
N PRO A 79 23.03 15.80 21.88
CA PRO A 79 23.33 17.00 22.67
C PRO A 79 22.54 18.27 22.31
#